data_AF-A0A832VMU9-F1
#
_entry.id   AF-A0A832VMU9-F1
#
_cell.length_a   1.000
_cell.length_b   1.000
_cell.length_c   1.000
_cell.angle_alpha   90.00
_cell.angle_beta   90.00
_cell.angle_gamma   90.00
#
_symmetry.space_group_name_H-M   'P 1'
#
loop_
_entity.id
_entity.type
_entity.pdbx_description
1 polymer ?
#
loop_
_entity_poly.entity_id
_entity_poly.type
_entity_poly.pdbx_seq_one_letter_code
_entity_poly.pdbx_strand_id
1 'polypeptide(L)'
;MRTMEFGGRLVEPDVRLLGDMESVIYDRKWLEQADPSMELYYMYRDLALSRRDRDTLLEHGLRYDITVIPPMRLGCEYVKTAGHYHPPVPGTTLSYPELYEVLSGEAVYLLQRPKDSHYDVVEDVIVVEAGAGDKVLIPPNYGHITINRSRKTLRMANLVSRDFSSNYEPIREHHGGAYYLTERGFVRNESYTRVPPIRHCPPTNTSLAHLSKQREIYALLRTPEVLGYLTRPQEYTELFERLFSGCP
;
A
#
# COMPACT_ATOMS: atom_id res chain seq x y z
N MET A 1 12.23 -16.74 13.26
CA MET A 1 10.87 -17.31 13.31
C MET A 1 9.95 -16.34 12.60
N ARG A 2 9.17 -16.80 11.61
CA ARG A 2 8.26 -15.95 10.81
C ARG A 2 6.95 -15.67 11.53
N THR A 3 6.61 -16.48 12.52
CA THR A 3 5.46 -16.27 13.39
C THR A 3 5.61 -14.98 14.17
N MET A 4 4.54 -14.19 14.24
CA MET A 4 4.48 -12.97 15.04
C MET A 4 3.54 -13.18 16.22
N GLU A 5 3.96 -12.74 17.41
CA GLU A 5 3.04 -12.63 18.54
C GLU A 5 2.24 -11.32 18.43
N PHE A 6 0.91 -11.41 18.44
CA PHE A 6 0.01 -10.27 18.43
C PHE A 6 -1.21 -10.56 19.30
N GLY A 7 -1.51 -9.70 20.28
CA GLY A 7 -2.64 -9.89 21.19
C GLY A 7 -2.59 -11.21 22.00
N GLY A 8 -1.39 -11.67 22.34
CA GLY A 8 -1.18 -12.94 23.06
C GLY A 8 -1.41 -14.19 22.21
N ARG A 9 -1.41 -14.06 20.88
CA ARG A 9 -1.53 -15.18 19.92
C ARG A 9 -0.37 -15.20 18.97
N LEU A 10 0.04 -16.41 18.58
CA LEU A 10 0.97 -16.62 17.47
C LEU A 10 0.21 -16.56 16.14
N VAL A 11 0.68 -15.72 15.23
CA VAL A 11 0.10 -15.51 13.91
C VAL A 11 1.13 -15.87 12.84
N GLU A 12 0.74 -16.75 11.93
CA GLU A 12 1.51 -17.09 10.74
C GLU A 12 1.20 -16.10 9.60
N PRO A 13 2.19 -15.69 8.81
CA PRO A 13 1.96 -14.79 7.68
C PRO A 13 1.53 -15.55 6.43
N ASP A 14 0.78 -14.86 5.56
CA ASP A 14 0.84 -15.15 4.13
C ASP A 14 2.21 -14.71 3.60
N VAL A 15 2.88 -15.57 2.85
CA VAL A 15 4.21 -15.30 2.31
C VAL A 15 4.08 -14.97 0.83
N ARG A 16 4.67 -13.85 0.39
CA ARG A 16 4.83 -13.57 -1.04
C ARG A 16 6.13 -14.17 -1.55
N LEU A 17 6.05 -15.04 -2.54
CA LEU A 17 7.21 -15.60 -3.22
C LEU A 17 7.57 -14.79 -4.47
N LEU A 18 8.80 -14.95 -4.95
CA LEU A 18 9.24 -14.35 -6.21
C LEU A 18 8.43 -14.87 -7.40
N GLY A 19 8.08 -16.17 -7.40
CA GLY A 19 7.22 -16.79 -8.41
C GLY A 19 5.85 -16.09 -8.54
N ASP A 20 5.30 -15.59 -7.43
CA ASP A 20 4.04 -14.85 -7.43
C ASP A 20 4.17 -13.46 -8.07
N MET A 21 5.40 -12.96 -8.21
CA MET A 21 5.72 -11.60 -8.65
C MET A 21 6.39 -11.56 -10.03
N GLU A 22 6.60 -12.69 -10.69
CA GLU A 22 7.33 -12.78 -11.97
C GLU A 22 6.85 -11.74 -12.98
N SER A 23 5.54 -11.63 -13.14
CA SER A 23 4.92 -10.70 -14.09
C SER A 23 5.25 -9.22 -13.85
N VAL A 24 5.63 -8.83 -12.63
CA VAL A 24 5.81 -7.43 -12.22
C VAL A 24 7.26 -7.04 -11.90
N ILE A 25 8.25 -7.87 -12.28
CA ILE A 25 9.68 -7.59 -12.07
C ILE A 25 10.27 -6.85 -13.27
N TYR A 26 10.98 -5.75 -13.00
CA TYR A 26 11.67 -4.95 -14.02
C TYR A 26 12.84 -5.70 -14.68
N ASP A 27 13.73 -6.27 -13.87
CA ASP A 27 14.97 -6.90 -14.35
C ASP A 27 14.71 -8.34 -14.82
N ARG A 28 14.27 -8.50 -16.07
CA ARG A 28 13.95 -9.81 -16.66
C ARG A 28 15.13 -10.77 -16.72
N LYS A 29 16.32 -10.25 -17.00
CA LYS A 29 17.55 -11.08 -17.10
C LYS A 29 17.94 -11.65 -15.75
N TRP A 30 17.82 -10.86 -14.68
CA TRP A 30 18.00 -11.38 -13.33
C TRP A 30 16.92 -12.40 -12.96
N LEU A 31 15.66 -12.13 -13.31
CA LEU A 31 14.53 -13.01 -12.99
C LEU A 31 14.69 -14.42 -13.58
N GLU A 32 15.19 -14.55 -14.82
CA GLU A 32 15.44 -15.85 -15.48
C GLU A 32 16.34 -16.81 -14.68
N GLN A 33 17.18 -16.27 -13.80
CA GLN A 33 18.16 -17.03 -13.00
C GLN A 33 17.79 -17.11 -11.53
N ALA A 34 16.78 -16.34 -11.09
CA ALA A 34 16.40 -16.23 -9.70
C ALA A 34 15.56 -17.44 -9.27
N ASP A 35 15.69 -17.83 -8.00
CA ASP A 35 14.88 -18.90 -7.41
C ASP A 35 13.43 -18.41 -7.19
N PRO A 36 12.43 -18.97 -7.87
CA PRO A 36 11.04 -18.53 -7.72
C PRO A 36 10.47 -18.79 -6.31
N SER A 37 11.10 -19.66 -5.51
CA SER A 37 10.73 -19.92 -4.11
C SER A 37 11.27 -18.87 -3.13
N MET A 38 12.06 -17.91 -3.61
CA MET A 38 12.57 -16.81 -2.78
C MET A 38 11.42 -16.01 -2.16
N GLU A 39 11.46 -15.83 -0.85
CA GLU A 39 10.44 -15.07 -0.13
C GLU A 39 10.75 -13.59 -0.12
N LEU A 40 9.75 -12.78 -0.50
CA LEU A 40 9.91 -11.35 -0.70
C LEU A 40 9.35 -10.53 0.47
N TYR A 41 8.17 -10.89 0.99
CA TYR A 41 7.56 -10.23 2.13
C TYR A 41 6.47 -11.09 2.79
N TYR A 42 6.08 -10.67 3.98
CA TYR A 42 5.17 -11.39 4.88
C TYR A 42 3.98 -10.51 5.24
N MET A 43 2.76 -11.03 5.13
CA MET A 43 1.53 -10.32 5.43
C MET A 43 0.79 -11.04 6.56
N TYR A 44 0.55 -10.34 7.65
CA TYR A 44 -0.22 -10.82 8.80
C TYR A 44 -1.56 -10.08 8.79
N ARG A 45 -2.63 -10.82 8.51
CA ARG A 45 -3.94 -10.23 8.24
C ARG A 45 -4.91 -10.39 9.39
N ASP A 46 -5.91 -9.52 9.43
CA ASP A 46 -7.05 -9.59 10.36
C ASP A 46 -6.61 -9.65 11.84
N LEU A 47 -5.69 -8.77 12.19
CA LEU A 47 -5.05 -8.71 13.51
C LEU A 47 -5.86 -7.89 14.50
N ALA A 48 -5.97 -8.38 15.74
CA ALA A 48 -6.55 -7.64 16.86
C ALA A 48 -5.80 -7.92 18.18
N LEU A 49 -5.57 -6.88 18.99
CA LEU A 49 -4.89 -6.99 20.29
C LEU A 49 -5.79 -7.60 21.37
N SER A 50 -7.10 -7.40 21.25
CA SER A 50 -8.10 -7.95 22.17
C SER A 50 -9.37 -8.38 21.43
N ARG A 51 -10.25 -9.12 22.13
CA ARG A 51 -11.58 -9.44 21.59
C ARG A 51 -12.41 -8.18 21.31
N ARG A 52 -12.32 -7.18 22.19
CA ARG A 52 -13.00 -5.90 22.02
C ARG A 52 -12.54 -5.19 20.75
N ASP A 53 -11.24 -5.13 20.49
CA ASP A 53 -10.72 -4.48 19.28
C ASP A 53 -11.17 -5.24 18.02
N ARG A 54 -11.25 -6.58 18.10
CA ARG A 54 -11.81 -7.40 17.03
C ARG A 54 -13.27 -7.07 16.76
N ASP A 55 -14.09 -6.95 17.80
CA ASP A 55 -15.51 -6.61 17.67
C ASP A 55 -15.65 -5.21 17.05
N THR A 56 -14.85 -4.22 17.49
CA THR A 56 -14.83 -2.88 16.89
C THR A 56 -14.43 -2.88 15.42
N LEU A 57 -13.40 -3.65 15.03
CA LEU A 57 -13.01 -3.79 13.62
C LEU A 57 -14.16 -4.37 12.78
N LEU A 58 -14.83 -5.42 13.29
CA LEU A 58 -15.95 -6.06 12.60
C LEU A 58 -17.16 -5.13 12.47
N GLU A 59 -17.56 -4.47 13.56
CA GLU A 59 -18.69 -3.54 13.60
C GLU A 59 -18.52 -2.37 12.61
N HIS A 60 -17.28 -1.91 12.41
CA HIS A 60 -16.98 -0.78 11.53
C HIS A 60 -16.58 -1.17 10.11
N GLY A 61 -16.58 -2.46 9.76
CA GLY A 61 -16.20 -2.88 8.41
C GLY A 61 -14.69 -2.70 8.14
N LEU A 62 -13.84 -2.84 9.15
CA LEU A 62 -12.40 -2.60 9.05
C LEU A 62 -11.57 -3.86 9.29
N ARG A 63 -10.39 -3.90 8.67
CA ARG A 63 -9.35 -4.90 8.89
C ARG A 63 -8.04 -4.19 9.21
N TYR A 64 -7.32 -4.67 10.22
CA TYR A 64 -5.97 -4.22 10.54
C TYR A 64 -4.97 -5.32 10.16
N ASP A 65 -4.00 -4.96 9.33
CA ASP A 65 -2.95 -5.87 8.86
C ASP A 65 -1.57 -5.31 9.20
N ILE A 66 -0.56 -6.20 9.21
CA ILE A 66 0.86 -5.84 9.25
C ILE A 66 1.57 -6.49 8.08
N THR A 67 2.40 -5.73 7.39
CA THR A 67 3.30 -6.23 6.34
C THR A 67 4.75 -6.00 6.72
N VAL A 68 5.58 -7.02 6.51
CA VAL A 68 7.02 -6.99 6.78
C VAL A 68 7.77 -7.25 5.48
N ILE A 69 8.58 -6.29 5.05
CA ILE A 69 9.38 -6.35 3.82
C ILE A 69 10.87 -6.30 4.20
N PRO A 70 11.59 -7.44 4.21
CA PRO A 70 13.03 -7.47 4.38
C PRO A 70 13.76 -6.63 3.31
N PRO A 71 14.98 -6.16 3.56
CA PRO A 71 15.77 -5.48 2.55
C PRO A 71 16.25 -6.49 1.50
N MET A 72 15.92 -6.26 0.24
CA MET A 72 16.31 -7.14 -0.87
C MET A 72 16.37 -6.36 -2.19
N ARG A 73 17.14 -6.91 -3.14
CA ARG A 73 17.25 -6.42 -4.52
C ARG A 73 16.73 -7.50 -5.46
N LEU A 74 15.93 -7.08 -6.43
CA LEU A 74 15.39 -7.90 -7.50
C LEU A 74 16.17 -7.51 -8.77
N GLY A 75 17.43 -7.96 -8.85
CA GLY A 75 18.40 -7.46 -9.82
C GLY A 75 18.75 -5.99 -9.55
N CYS A 76 18.53 -5.12 -10.53
CA CYS A 76 18.70 -3.67 -10.37
C CYS A 76 17.50 -2.95 -9.73
N GLU A 77 16.42 -3.66 -9.39
CA GLU A 77 15.22 -3.12 -8.75
C GLU A 77 15.24 -3.32 -7.21
N TYR A 78 14.63 -2.41 -6.44
CA TYR A 78 14.40 -2.65 -5.01
C TYR A 78 13.17 -3.55 -4.79
N VAL A 79 13.19 -4.33 -3.71
CA VAL A 79 12.04 -5.17 -3.34
C VAL A 79 10.80 -4.32 -3.07
N LYS A 80 9.65 -4.82 -3.54
CA LYS A 80 8.38 -4.12 -3.52
C LYS A 80 7.22 -5.08 -3.33
N THR A 81 6.05 -4.55 -2.97
CA THR A 81 4.79 -5.28 -3.05
C THR A 81 4.38 -5.48 -4.51
N ALA A 82 3.47 -6.44 -4.77
CA ALA A 82 3.02 -6.73 -6.14
C ALA A 82 2.28 -5.54 -6.79
N GLY A 83 1.65 -4.70 -5.98
CA GLY A 83 0.80 -3.61 -6.44
C GLY A 83 -0.60 -4.06 -6.79
N HIS A 84 -1.59 -3.21 -6.49
CA HIS A 84 -2.98 -3.49 -6.83
C HIS A 84 -3.85 -2.23 -6.78
N TYR A 85 -5.07 -2.38 -7.30
CA TYR A 85 -6.17 -1.43 -7.16
C TYR A 85 -7.25 -1.99 -6.23
N HIS A 86 -8.08 -1.11 -5.68
CA HIS A 86 -9.30 -1.49 -4.97
C HIS A 86 -10.52 -1.35 -5.88
N PRO A 87 -11.54 -2.22 -5.74
CA PRO A 87 -12.78 -2.05 -6.47
C PRO A 87 -13.56 -0.83 -5.95
N PRO A 88 -14.48 -0.27 -6.76
CA PRO A 88 -15.41 0.75 -6.31
C PRO A 88 -16.27 0.24 -5.15
N VAL A 89 -16.60 1.14 -4.22
CA VAL A 89 -17.63 0.87 -3.20
C VAL A 89 -18.97 0.68 -3.93
N PRO A 90 -19.76 -0.36 -3.61
CA PRO A 90 -21.02 -0.64 -4.31
C PRO A 90 -21.93 0.59 -4.42
N GLY A 91 -22.37 0.89 -5.64
CA GLY A 91 -23.22 2.05 -5.93
C GLY A 91 -22.48 3.39 -6.06
N THR A 92 -21.15 3.40 -6.06
CA THR A 92 -20.33 4.61 -6.20
C THR A 92 -19.25 4.45 -7.28
N THR A 93 -18.59 5.55 -7.63
CA THR A 93 -17.41 5.60 -8.53
C THR A 93 -16.08 5.68 -7.77
N LEU A 94 -16.11 5.65 -6.44
CA LEU A 94 -14.92 5.76 -5.59
C LEU A 94 -14.52 4.38 -5.08
N SER A 95 -13.26 4.00 -5.25
CA SER A 95 -12.73 2.80 -4.61
C SER A 95 -12.52 2.97 -3.11
N TYR A 96 -12.44 1.84 -2.40
CA TYR A 96 -12.05 1.83 -1.00
C TYR A 96 -10.66 2.46 -0.82
N PRO A 97 -10.49 3.44 0.09
CA PRO A 97 -9.19 3.95 0.51
C PRO A 97 -8.44 2.94 1.39
N GLU A 98 -7.18 3.25 1.68
CA GLU A 98 -6.37 2.48 2.62
C GLU A 98 -5.43 3.39 3.40
N LEU A 99 -5.34 3.17 4.71
CA LEU A 99 -4.48 3.95 5.58
C LEU A 99 -3.28 3.12 6.02
N TYR A 100 -2.07 3.54 5.66
CA TYR A 100 -0.82 2.95 6.10
C TYR A 100 -0.17 3.71 7.27
N GLU A 101 0.56 2.98 8.10
CA GLU A 101 1.53 3.47 9.06
C GLU A 101 2.86 2.73 8.91
N VAL A 102 3.98 3.46 8.82
CA VAL A 102 5.30 2.85 8.94
C VAL A 102 5.61 2.64 10.42
N LEU A 103 5.64 1.39 10.88
CA LEU A 103 5.96 1.05 12.27
C LEU A 103 7.48 1.15 12.53
N SER A 104 8.28 0.69 11.56
CA SER A 104 9.75 0.77 11.62
C SER A 104 10.35 0.69 10.23
N GLY A 105 11.47 1.39 10.01
CA GLY A 105 12.14 1.43 8.71
C GLY A 105 11.65 2.62 7.86
N GLU A 106 11.79 2.47 6.54
CA GLU A 106 11.47 3.50 5.55
C GLU A 106 10.72 2.87 4.38
N ALA A 107 9.64 3.49 3.97
CA ALA A 107 8.81 3.08 2.85
C ALA A 107 8.84 4.15 1.76
N VAL A 108 8.87 3.71 0.51
CA VAL A 108 8.52 4.53 -0.64
C VAL A 108 7.20 4.00 -1.19
N TYR A 109 6.14 4.80 -1.08
CA TYR A 109 4.84 4.50 -1.65
C TYR A 109 4.75 5.12 -3.04
N LEU A 110 4.53 4.30 -4.05
CA LEU A 110 4.20 4.72 -5.41
C LEU A 110 2.69 4.56 -5.61
N LEU A 111 2.00 5.67 -5.82
CA LEU A 111 0.57 5.71 -6.08
C LEU A 111 0.35 6.12 -7.54
N GLN A 112 -0.63 5.51 -8.19
CA GLN A 112 -1.00 5.87 -9.57
C GLN A 112 -2.51 5.85 -9.77
N ARG A 113 -3.03 6.85 -10.47
CA ARG A 113 -4.44 6.91 -10.86
C ARG A 113 -4.57 6.72 -12.37
N PRO A 114 -5.33 5.71 -12.84
CA PRO A 114 -5.60 5.53 -14.24
C PRO A 114 -6.60 6.60 -14.69
N LYS A 115 -6.55 6.95 -15.97
CA LYS A 115 -7.52 7.86 -16.58
C LYS A 115 -8.91 7.24 -16.69
N ASP A 116 -8.96 5.93 -16.91
CA ASP A 116 -10.18 5.16 -17.14
C ASP A 116 -9.98 3.68 -16.76
N SER A 117 -11.00 2.85 -17.00
CA SER A 117 -11.01 1.44 -16.64
C SER A 117 -10.14 0.54 -17.51
N HIS A 118 -9.48 1.05 -18.56
CA HIS A 118 -8.52 0.28 -19.36
C HIS A 118 -7.12 0.29 -18.75
N TYR A 119 -6.82 1.22 -17.84
CA TYR A 119 -5.53 1.34 -17.14
C TYR A 119 -4.30 1.63 -18.01
N ASP A 120 -4.42 1.68 -19.35
CA ASP A 120 -3.34 1.97 -20.30
C ASP A 120 -2.72 3.37 -20.14
N VAL A 121 -3.50 4.32 -19.64
CA VAL A 121 -3.10 5.72 -19.44
C VAL A 121 -3.19 6.05 -17.98
N VAL A 122 -2.06 6.43 -17.40
CA VAL A 122 -1.98 6.98 -16.04
C VAL A 122 -2.13 8.50 -16.14
N GLU A 123 -2.93 9.09 -15.26
CA GLU A 123 -3.18 10.53 -15.24
C GLU A 123 -2.55 11.26 -14.05
N ASP A 124 -2.26 10.55 -12.96
CA ASP A 124 -1.46 11.08 -11.84
C ASP A 124 -0.56 10.00 -11.27
N VAL A 125 0.65 10.38 -10.89
CA VAL A 125 1.62 9.53 -10.19
C VAL A 125 2.16 10.30 -9.00
N ILE A 126 1.99 9.73 -7.81
CA ILE A 126 2.46 10.32 -6.55
C ILE A 126 3.47 9.38 -5.92
N VAL A 127 4.58 9.94 -5.46
CA VAL A 127 5.52 9.25 -4.59
C VAL A 127 5.51 9.89 -3.21
N VAL A 128 5.35 9.06 -2.18
CA VAL A 128 5.46 9.45 -0.78
C VAL A 128 6.60 8.66 -0.13
N GLU A 129 7.59 9.37 0.39
CA GLU A 129 8.64 8.78 1.22
C GLU A 129 8.25 8.93 2.69
N ALA A 130 8.20 7.82 3.42
CA ALA A 130 7.70 7.77 4.79
C ALA A 130 8.65 6.98 5.69
N GLY A 131 8.94 7.52 6.89
CA GLY A 131 9.71 6.83 7.92
C GLY A 131 8.83 6.43 9.10
N ALA A 132 9.44 5.82 10.13
CA ALA A 132 8.72 5.39 11.33
C ALA A 132 7.78 6.47 11.91
N GLY A 133 6.55 6.07 12.20
CA GLY A 133 5.44 6.90 12.68
C GLY A 133 4.67 7.63 11.58
N ASP A 134 5.21 7.76 10.37
CA ASP A 134 4.51 8.46 9.29
C ASP A 134 3.30 7.66 8.80
N LYS A 135 2.23 8.39 8.48
CA LYS A 135 0.99 7.85 7.93
C LYS A 135 0.86 8.19 6.46
N VAL A 136 0.30 7.29 5.67
CA VAL A 136 0.00 7.54 4.26
C VAL A 136 -1.41 7.06 3.97
N LEU A 137 -2.30 7.98 3.61
CA LEU A 137 -3.66 7.65 3.18
C LEU A 137 -3.67 7.52 1.66
N ILE A 138 -3.95 6.32 1.16
CA ILE A 138 -4.15 6.05 -0.25
C ILE A 138 -5.57 6.54 -0.62
N PRO A 139 -5.72 7.54 -1.50
CA PRO A 139 -7.03 8.04 -1.89
C PRO A 139 -7.81 7.01 -2.72
N PRO A 140 -9.15 7.16 -2.84
CA PRO A 140 -9.93 6.42 -3.82
C PRO A 140 -9.32 6.49 -5.22
N ASN A 141 -9.47 5.40 -5.97
CA ASN A 141 -9.09 5.23 -7.37
C ASN A 141 -7.58 5.24 -7.65
N TYR A 142 -6.74 5.26 -6.61
CA TYR A 142 -5.30 5.05 -6.74
C TYR A 142 -4.94 3.57 -6.51
N GLY A 143 -4.16 3.03 -7.44
CA GLY A 143 -3.38 1.82 -7.20
C GLY A 143 -2.12 2.19 -6.44
N HIS A 144 -1.58 1.25 -5.67
CA HIS A 144 -0.43 1.55 -4.81
C HIS A 144 0.56 0.39 -4.75
N ILE A 145 1.84 0.74 -4.67
CA ILE A 145 2.99 -0.16 -4.50
C ILE A 145 3.84 0.38 -3.36
N THR A 146 4.24 -0.48 -2.43
CA THR A 146 5.20 -0.12 -1.39
C THR A 146 6.55 -0.72 -1.69
N ILE A 147 7.60 0.09 -1.61
CA ILE A 147 8.97 -0.29 -1.98
C ILE A 147 9.87 -0.08 -0.75
N ASN A 148 10.67 -1.10 -0.41
CA ASN A 148 11.72 -0.97 0.58
C ASN A 148 13.07 -0.76 -0.13
N ARG A 149 13.50 0.50 -0.25
CA ARG A 149 14.82 0.84 -0.81
C ARG A 149 15.97 0.75 0.20
N SER A 150 15.64 0.55 1.47
CA SER A 150 16.61 0.64 2.56
C SER A 150 17.36 -0.69 2.76
N ARG A 151 18.42 -0.65 3.58
CA ARG A 151 19.12 -1.87 4.03
C ARG A 151 18.53 -2.46 5.31
N LYS A 152 17.39 -1.95 5.77
CA LYS A 152 16.71 -2.40 6.99
C LYS A 152 15.36 -3.02 6.63
N THR A 153 14.85 -3.87 7.50
CA THR A 153 13.48 -4.39 7.35
C THR A 153 12.48 -3.26 7.52
N LEU A 154 11.58 -3.12 6.56
CA LEU A 154 10.41 -2.27 6.65
C LEU A 154 9.27 -3.06 7.32
N ARG A 155 8.69 -2.50 8.38
CA ARG A 155 7.44 -2.99 8.97
C ARG A 155 6.42 -1.88 8.89
N MET A 156 5.25 -2.20 8.35
CA MET A 156 4.14 -1.27 8.24
C MET A 156 2.84 -1.94 8.66
N ALA A 157 1.91 -1.14 9.13
CA ALA A 157 0.54 -1.54 9.37
C ALA A 157 -0.39 -0.85 8.37
N ASN A 158 -1.55 -1.43 8.14
CA ASN A 158 -2.61 -0.79 7.38
C ASN A 158 -3.99 -1.05 8.00
N LEU A 159 -4.85 -0.04 7.92
CA LEU A 159 -6.29 -0.12 8.15
C LEU A 159 -7.00 0.02 6.81
N VAL A 160 -7.91 -0.90 6.54
CA VAL A 160 -8.56 -1.01 5.25
C VAL A 160 -9.98 -1.55 5.41
N SER A 161 -10.87 -1.27 4.45
CA SER A 161 -12.17 -1.94 4.40
C SER A 161 -11.98 -3.45 4.26
N ARG A 162 -12.81 -4.21 4.99
CA ARG A 162 -12.82 -5.68 4.91
C ARG A 162 -13.74 -6.22 3.82
N ASP A 163 -14.52 -5.36 3.16
CA ASP A 163 -15.56 -5.75 2.21
C ASP A 163 -15.09 -5.73 0.75
N PHE A 164 -13.79 -5.98 0.51
CA PHE A 164 -13.25 -6.12 -0.84
C PHE A 164 -12.08 -7.10 -0.95
N SER A 165 -11.83 -7.51 -2.20
CA SER A 165 -10.62 -8.20 -2.63
C SER A 165 -9.82 -7.31 -3.59
N SER A 166 -8.51 -7.27 -3.42
CA SER A 166 -7.60 -6.48 -4.26
C SER A 166 -7.67 -6.91 -5.73
N ASN A 167 -7.67 -5.95 -6.65
CA ASN A 167 -7.54 -6.19 -8.09
C ASN A 167 -6.08 -6.03 -8.52
N TYR A 168 -5.39 -7.15 -8.70
CA TYR A 168 -3.98 -7.21 -9.13
C TYR A 168 -3.81 -7.16 -10.65
N GLU A 169 -4.87 -7.43 -11.42
CA GLU A 169 -4.78 -7.67 -12.85
C GLU A 169 -4.23 -6.47 -13.64
N PRO A 170 -4.68 -5.23 -13.41
CA PRO A 170 -4.16 -4.08 -14.15
C PRO A 170 -2.65 -3.88 -13.99
N ILE A 171 -2.13 -4.07 -12.78
CA ILE A 171 -0.68 -3.96 -12.52
C ILE A 171 0.08 -5.12 -13.17
N ARG A 172 -0.49 -6.34 -13.12
CA ARG A 172 0.09 -7.54 -13.74
C ARG A 172 0.18 -7.43 -15.26
N GLU A 173 -0.87 -6.98 -15.92
CA GLU A 173 -0.94 -6.82 -17.38
C GLU A 173 0.04 -5.76 -17.89
N HIS A 174 0.30 -4.74 -17.09
CA HIS A 174 1.27 -3.68 -17.40
C HIS A 174 2.68 -3.98 -16.87
N HIS A 175 2.92 -5.22 -16.41
CA HIS A 175 4.21 -5.67 -15.89
C HIS A 175 4.76 -4.89 -14.68
N GLY A 176 3.91 -4.18 -13.94
CA GLY A 176 4.29 -3.38 -12.79
C GLY A 176 3.54 -2.06 -12.74
N GLY A 177 3.96 -1.17 -11.82
CA GLY A 177 3.40 0.18 -11.74
C GLY A 177 3.93 1.09 -12.84
N ALA A 178 3.47 2.34 -12.84
CA ALA A 178 3.83 3.39 -13.79
C ALA A 178 5.34 3.70 -13.79
N TYR A 179 6.00 3.40 -12.68
CA TYR A 179 7.44 3.49 -12.49
C TYR A 179 7.98 2.28 -11.71
N TYR A 180 9.21 1.90 -12.00
CA TYR A 180 10.02 1.01 -11.18
C TYR A 180 11.07 1.81 -10.42
N LEU A 181 11.37 1.46 -9.17
CA LEU A 181 12.46 2.09 -8.42
C LEU A 181 13.71 1.22 -8.47
N THR A 182 14.72 1.72 -9.18
CA THR A 182 16.01 1.05 -9.37
C THR A 182 17.11 1.76 -8.57
N GLU A 183 18.32 1.20 -8.54
CA GLU A 183 19.49 1.89 -7.95
C GLU A 183 19.84 3.23 -8.63
N ARG A 184 19.42 3.41 -9.89
CA ARG A 184 19.63 4.64 -10.65
C ARG A 184 18.47 5.64 -10.49
N GLY A 185 17.47 5.31 -9.68
CA GLY A 185 16.26 6.09 -9.48
C GLY A 185 15.04 5.49 -10.17
N PHE A 186 14.01 6.32 -10.33
CA PHE A 186 12.75 5.92 -10.95
C PHE A 186 12.91 5.75 -12.46
N VAL A 187 12.50 4.59 -12.98
CA VAL A 187 12.46 4.28 -14.41
C VAL A 187 10.99 4.18 -14.80
N ARG A 188 10.58 4.96 -15.81
CA ARG A 188 9.21 4.91 -16.33
C ARG A 188 8.93 3.53 -16.91
N ASN A 189 7.74 3.00 -16.65
CA ASN A 189 7.26 1.77 -17.25
C ASN A 189 6.69 2.04 -18.65
N GLU A 190 7.29 1.42 -19.67
CA GLU A 190 6.91 1.59 -21.09
C GLU A 190 5.69 0.76 -21.49
N SER A 191 5.23 -0.17 -20.65
CA SER A 191 3.98 -0.91 -20.88
C SER A 191 2.73 -0.04 -20.79
N TYR A 192 2.82 1.15 -20.19
CA TYR A 192 1.75 2.15 -20.21
C TYR A 192 1.90 3.10 -21.40
N THR A 193 0.80 3.32 -22.13
CA THR A 193 0.76 4.24 -23.27
C THR A 193 1.20 5.65 -22.88
N ARG A 194 0.79 6.12 -21.69
CA ARG A 194 1.18 7.43 -21.17
C ARG A 194 1.30 7.41 -19.65
N VAL A 195 2.41 7.99 -19.17
CA VAL A 195 2.71 8.15 -17.74
C VAL A 195 3.17 9.60 -17.50
N PRO A 196 2.56 10.34 -16.56
CA PRO A 196 2.98 11.69 -16.21
C PRO A 196 4.22 11.67 -15.30
N PRO A 197 4.94 12.79 -15.15
CA PRO A 197 5.99 12.92 -14.15
C PRO A 197 5.51 12.61 -12.73
N ILE A 198 6.42 12.15 -11.88
CA ILE A 198 6.15 11.88 -10.46
C ILE A 198 5.96 13.20 -9.72
N ARG A 199 4.86 13.31 -8.98
CA ARG A 199 4.69 14.32 -7.93
C ARG A 199 5.17 13.80 -6.60
N HIS A 200 6.05 14.53 -5.94
CA HIS A 200 6.59 14.14 -4.64
C HIS A 200 5.78 14.78 -3.52
N CYS A 201 5.11 13.95 -2.73
CA CYS A 201 4.23 14.39 -1.66
C CYS A 201 4.76 14.01 -0.27
N PRO A 202 4.51 14.85 0.75
CA PRO A 202 4.80 14.47 2.13
C PRO A 202 3.81 13.40 2.63
N PRO A 203 4.15 12.65 3.68
CA PRO A 203 3.21 11.76 4.35
C PRO A 203 1.96 12.48 4.87
N THR A 204 0.85 11.75 4.95
CA THR A 204 -0.48 12.20 5.39
C THR A 204 -0.60 12.34 6.91
N ASN A 205 0.34 13.04 7.55
CA ASN A 205 0.27 13.36 8.98
C ASN A 205 -0.60 14.61 9.21
N THR A 206 -1.88 14.55 8.84
CA THR A 206 -2.80 15.70 8.88
C THR A 206 -3.96 15.50 9.85
N SER A 207 -4.27 16.55 10.60
CA SER A 207 -5.43 16.59 11.49
C SER A 207 -6.76 16.48 10.74
N LEU A 208 -6.80 16.81 9.44
CA LEU A 208 -7.99 16.65 8.59
C LEU A 208 -8.47 15.19 8.55
N ALA A 209 -7.55 14.24 8.63
CA ALA A 209 -7.83 12.80 8.67
C ALA A 209 -7.68 12.20 10.08
N HIS A 210 -7.55 13.05 11.12
CA HIS A 210 -7.22 12.65 12.49
C HIS A 210 -5.87 11.91 12.62
N LEU A 211 -4.93 12.19 11.72
CA LEU A 211 -3.61 11.55 11.66
C LEU A 211 -2.50 12.47 12.17
N SER A 212 -1.54 11.88 12.85
CA SER A 212 -0.30 12.55 13.25
C SER A 212 0.80 11.52 13.38
N LYS A 213 2.05 11.97 13.29
CA LYS A 213 3.23 11.08 13.36
C LYS A 213 3.35 10.39 14.73
N GLN A 214 2.90 11.06 15.80
CA GLN A 214 3.06 10.61 17.19
C GLN A 214 1.96 9.63 17.63
N ARG A 215 0.88 9.48 16.87
CA ARG A 215 -0.25 8.61 17.22
C ARG A 215 -0.30 7.43 16.25
N GLU A 216 -0.27 6.22 16.79
CA GLU A 216 -0.44 4.98 16.02
C GLU A 216 -1.86 4.91 15.43
N ILE A 217 -2.02 4.32 14.23
CA ILE A 217 -3.35 4.12 13.63
C ILE A 217 -4.17 3.12 14.43
N TYR A 218 -3.53 2.15 15.10
CA TYR A 218 -4.24 1.20 15.95
C TYR A 218 -4.97 1.91 17.10
N ALA A 219 -4.41 3.01 17.60
CA ALA A 219 -5.04 3.83 18.64
C ALA A 219 -6.28 4.61 18.15
N LEU A 220 -6.59 4.60 16.85
CA LEU A 220 -7.82 5.17 16.29
C LEU A 220 -9.03 4.24 16.51
N LEU A 221 -8.83 2.96 16.84
CA LEU A 221 -9.92 2.04 17.21
C LEU A 221 -10.64 2.45 18.51
N ARG A 222 -10.08 3.37 19.29
CA ARG A 222 -10.78 3.99 20.44
C ARG A 222 -11.84 5.01 20.04
N THR A 223 -11.78 5.48 18.80
CA THR A 223 -12.70 6.47 18.19
C THR A 223 -12.91 6.09 16.71
N PRO A 224 -13.44 4.89 16.42
CA PRO A 224 -13.44 4.29 15.08
C PRO A 224 -14.28 5.08 14.05
N GLU A 225 -15.15 5.98 14.49
CA GLU A 225 -15.97 6.84 13.65
C GLU A 225 -15.11 7.75 12.75
N VAL A 226 -13.93 8.15 13.23
CA VAL A 226 -12.98 8.98 12.45
C VAL A 226 -12.38 8.25 11.26
N LEU A 227 -12.53 6.92 11.20
CA LEU A 227 -12.05 6.06 10.11
C LEU A 227 -13.14 5.80 9.05
N GLY A 228 -14.29 6.47 9.14
CA GLY A 228 -15.42 6.27 8.22
C GLY A 228 -15.06 6.45 6.74
N TYR A 229 -14.04 7.26 6.43
CA TYR A 229 -13.54 7.44 5.08
C TYR A 229 -13.00 6.14 4.44
N LEU A 230 -12.60 5.13 5.23
CA LEU A 230 -12.12 3.85 4.71
C LEU A 230 -13.25 2.96 4.16
N THR A 231 -14.50 3.16 4.61
CA THR A 231 -15.65 2.34 4.19
C THR A 231 -16.72 3.11 3.45
N ARG A 232 -16.81 4.43 3.65
CA ARG A 232 -17.76 5.33 2.98
C ARG A 232 -17.05 6.56 2.39
N PRO A 233 -16.06 6.38 1.49
CA PRO A 233 -15.26 7.49 0.95
C PRO A 233 -16.09 8.60 0.29
N GLN A 234 -17.28 8.28 -0.23
CA GLN A 234 -18.21 9.24 -0.82
C GLN A 234 -18.72 10.30 0.16
N GLU A 235 -18.67 10.05 1.47
CA GLU A 235 -19.03 11.01 2.51
C GLU A 235 -17.87 11.95 2.87
N TYR A 236 -16.67 11.72 2.31
CA TYR A 236 -15.42 12.40 2.69
C TYR A 236 -14.67 12.94 1.46
N THR A 237 -15.37 13.34 0.39
CA THR A 237 -14.73 13.83 -0.84
C THR A 237 -13.81 15.03 -0.59
N GLU A 238 -14.20 15.97 0.28
CA GLU A 238 -13.37 17.14 0.62
C GLU A 238 -12.02 16.73 1.23
N LEU A 239 -11.97 15.67 2.04
CA LEU A 239 -10.71 15.13 2.58
C LEU A 239 -9.79 14.72 1.44
N PHE A 240 -10.30 13.99 0.45
CA PHE A 240 -9.50 13.47 -0.67
C PHE A 240 -9.14 14.53 -1.71
N GLU A 241 -10.00 15.52 -1.93
CA GLU A 241 -9.69 16.67 -2.81
C GLU A 241 -8.57 17.53 -2.25
N ARG A 242 -8.46 17.63 -0.92
CA ARG A 242 -7.39 18.35 -0.24
C ARG A 242 -6.13 17.50 -0.05
N LEU A 243 -6.26 16.19 -0.15
CA LEU A 243 -5.14 15.27 -0.05
C LEU A 243 -4.25 15.43 -1.30
N PHE A 244 -2.97 15.72 -1.08
CA PHE A 244 -1.96 15.88 -2.14
C PHE A 244 -2.19 17.04 -3.16
N SER A 245 -3.17 17.92 -2.94
CA SER A 245 -3.50 19.03 -3.86
C SER A 245 -2.44 20.13 -3.95
N GLY A 246 -1.54 20.21 -2.97
CA GLY A 246 -0.45 21.19 -2.91
C GLY A 246 0.95 20.62 -3.23
N CYS A 247 1.07 19.35 -3.64
CA CYS A 247 2.38 18.80 -3.98
C CYS A 247 2.79 19.20 -5.41
N PRO A 248 4.06 19.59 -5.61
CA PRO A 248 4.60 19.86 -6.93
C PRO A 248 4.69 18.59 -7.80
#